data_AF-A0A3B0UK31-F1
#
_entry.id   AF-A0A3B0UK31-F1
#
_cell.length_a   1.000
_cell.length_b   1.000
_cell.length_c   1.000
_cell.angle_alpha   90.00
_cell.angle_beta   90.00
_cell.angle_gamma   90.00
#
_symmetry.space_group_name_H-M   'P 1'
#
loop_
_entity.id
_entity.type
_entity.pdbx_description
1 polymer ?
#
loop_
_entity_poly.entity_id
_entity_poly.type
_entity_poly.pdbx_seq_one_letter_code
_entity_poly.pdbx_strand_id
1 'polypeptide(L)'
;MWTQITPLLRLVLTVVVAAVFVWSVYLGLYHAGVEWKFWPGPTACTGGADTLDFSALNAINDVRVVPCDTPQFRFLGISFAGYNAAISALVVYFLLWSAKGQLKRMRSAKG
;
A
#
# COMPACT_ATOMS: atom_id res chain seq x y z
N MET A 1 -29.39 7.16 9.91
CA MET A 1 -27.98 7.07 10.38
C MET A 1 -27.02 7.83 9.47
N TRP A 2 -27.00 7.58 8.14
CA TRP A 2 -26.13 8.28 7.18
C TRP A 2 -26.56 9.70 6.77
N THR A 3 -27.58 10.31 7.37
CA THR A 3 -28.04 11.68 7.01
C THR A 3 -27.51 12.76 7.95
N GLN A 4 -26.98 12.36 9.11
CA GLN A 4 -26.58 13.28 10.19
C GLN A 4 -25.15 13.82 10.02
N ILE A 5 -24.31 13.16 9.22
CA ILE A 5 -22.91 13.56 9.03
C ILE A 5 -22.86 14.78 8.09
N THR A 6 -22.22 15.87 8.52
CA THR A 6 -22.06 17.07 7.67
C THR A 6 -21.37 16.72 6.35
N PRO A 7 -21.79 17.31 5.23
CA PRO A 7 -21.27 16.92 3.92
C PRO A 7 -19.76 17.22 3.78
N LEU A 8 -19.27 18.25 4.49
CA LEU A 8 -17.84 18.55 4.57
C LEU A 8 -17.05 17.47 5.29
N LEU A 9 -17.55 16.97 6.43
CA LEU A 9 -16.89 15.90 7.18
C LEU A 9 -16.81 14.61 6.34
N ARG A 10 -17.86 14.26 5.59
CA ARG A 10 -17.83 13.09 4.69
C ARG A 10 -16.76 13.22 3.61
N LEU A 11 -16.64 14.41 3.02
CA LEU A 11 -15.64 14.67 2.00
C LEU A 11 -14.23 14.54 2.58
N VAL A 12 -13.98 15.16 3.73
CA VAL A 12 -12.69 15.07 4.42
C VAL A 12 -12.33 13.62 4.73
N LEU A 13 -13.25 12.85 5.32
CA LEU A 13 -13.02 11.43 5.62
C LEU A 13 -12.72 10.63 4.34
N THR A 14 -13.46 10.88 3.26
CA THR A 14 -13.25 10.20 1.97
C THR A 14 -11.85 10.50 1.42
N VAL A 15 -11.39 11.76 1.52
CA VAL A 15 -10.06 12.17 1.05
C VAL A 15 -8.95 11.56 1.91
N VAL A 16 -9.11 11.52 3.23
CA VAL A 16 -8.13 10.88 4.13
C VAL A 16 -7.97 9.40 3.81
N VAL A 17 -9.09 8.67 3.66
CA VAL A 17 -9.05 7.26 3.27
C VAL A 17 -8.41 7.08 1.89
N ALA A 18 -8.73 7.94 0.92
CA ALA A 18 -8.09 7.89 -0.39
C ALA A 18 -6.58 8.07 -0.31
N ALA A 19 -6.08 8.99 0.51
CA ALA A 19 -4.65 9.21 0.71
C ALA A 19 -3.94 7.97 1.30
N VAL A 20 -4.57 7.30 2.27
CA VAL A 20 -4.05 6.04 2.83
C VAL A 20 -3.92 4.97 1.75
N PHE A 21 -4.95 4.78 0.91
CA PHE A 21 -4.89 3.78 -0.16
C PHE A 21 -3.89 4.16 -1.27
N VAL A 22 -3.71 5.46 -1.58
CA VAL A 22 -2.64 5.90 -2.48
C VAL A 22 -1.27 5.50 -1.93
N TRP A 23 -1.06 5.63 -0.62
CA TRP A 23 0.17 5.16 0.02
C TRP A 23 0.33 3.64 -0.10
N SER A 24 -0.76 2.88 0.08
CA SER A 24 -0.76 1.41 -0.12
C SER A 24 -0.41 1.02 -1.56
N VAL A 25 -0.91 1.74 -2.57
CA VAL A 25 -0.52 1.52 -3.98
C VAL A 25 0.97 1.74 -4.17
N TYR A 26 1.51 2.84 -3.64
CA TYR A 26 2.94 3.14 -3.75
C TYR A 26 3.80 2.04 -3.14
N LEU A 27 3.50 1.61 -1.91
CA LEU A 27 4.23 0.53 -1.24
C LEU A 27 4.08 -0.81 -1.99
N GLY A 28 2.86 -1.16 -2.41
CA GLY A 28 2.60 -2.41 -3.14
C GLY A 28 3.35 -2.46 -4.47
N LEU A 29 3.39 -1.35 -5.22
CA LEU A 29 4.18 -1.24 -6.45
C LEU A 29 5.68 -1.38 -6.15
N TYR A 30 6.18 -0.69 -5.11
CA TYR A 30 7.57 -0.80 -4.69
C TYR A 30 7.97 -2.26 -4.38
N HIS A 31 7.17 -2.95 -3.57
CA HIS A 31 7.39 -4.36 -3.25
C HIS A 31 7.32 -5.26 -4.49
N ALA A 32 6.30 -5.11 -5.34
CA ALA A 32 6.17 -5.89 -6.56
C ALA A 32 7.35 -5.69 -7.52
N GLY A 33 7.87 -4.47 -7.63
CA GLY A 33 9.05 -4.22 -8.47
C GLY A 33 10.36 -4.70 -7.87
N VAL A 34 10.50 -4.76 -6.54
CA VAL A 34 11.63 -5.48 -5.90
C VAL A 34 11.56 -6.98 -6.24
N GLU A 35 10.38 -7.59 -6.14
CA GLU A 35 10.16 -9.02 -6.45
C GLU A 35 10.33 -9.35 -7.94
N TRP A 36 10.08 -8.39 -8.82
CA TRP A 36 10.37 -8.47 -10.25
C TRP A 36 11.78 -8.01 -10.63
N LYS A 37 12.59 -7.61 -9.63
CA LYS A 37 13.97 -7.16 -9.81
C LYS A 37 14.13 -5.93 -10.71
N PHE A 38 13.09 -5.09 -10.80
CA PHE A 38 13.17 -3.80 -11.49
C PHE A 38 14.05 -2.78 -10.73
N TRP A 39 14.15 -2.90 -9.41
CA TRP A 39 15.03 -2.09 -8.56
C TRP A 39 15.54 -2.89 -7.35
N PRO A 40 16.68 -2.50 -6.75
CA PRO A 40 17.19 -3.16 -5.56
C PRO A 40 16.22 -2.96 -4.38
N GLY A 41 16.00 -4.05 -3.64
CA GLY A 41 15.25 -4.01 -2.39
C GLY A 41 16.08 -3.41 -1.25
N PRO A 42 15.44 -3.05 -0.14
CA PRO A 42 16.11 -2.50 1.02
C PRO A 42 17.08 -3.52 1.63
N THR A 43 18.33 -3.10 1.87
CA THR A 43 19.41 -3.93 2.43
C THR A 43 19.05 -4.59 3.76
N ALA A 44 18.13 -3.97 4.51
CA ALA A 44 17.58 -4.46 5.77
C ALA A 44 16.76 -5.77 5.64
N CYS A 45 16.24 -6.10 4.45
CA CYS A 45 15.41 -7.30 4.24
C CYS A 45 15.84 -8.15 3.04
N THR A 46 16.82 -7.70 2.26
CA THR A 46 17.40 -8.47 1.13
C THR A 46 18.82 -8.94 1.39
N GLY A 47 19.35 -8.73 2.61
CA GLY A 47 20.68 -9.20 3.00
C GLY A 47 21.79 -8.54 2.18
N GLY A 48 22.05 -7.26 2.41
CA GLY A 48 23.35 -6.68 2.05
C GLY A 48 24.41 -7.32 2.95
N ALA A 49 25.35 -8.06 2.37
CA ALA A 49 26.44 -8.74 3.09
C ALA A 49 27.50 -7.76 3.61
N ASP A 50 27.10 -6.74 4.37
CA ASP A 50 28.02 -5.85 5.05
C ASP A 50 28.35 -6.44 6.43
N THR A 51 29.47 -7.15 6.47
CA THR A 51 30.13 -7.75 7.66
C THR A 51 29.38 -8.92 8.31
N LEU A 52 29.83 -10.15 7.98
CA LEU A 52 29.44 -11.36 8.69
C LEU A 52 30.13 -11.39 10.06
N ASP A 53 29.50 -10.77 11.07
CA ASP A 53 29.83 -11.00 12.47
C ASP A 53 29.10 -12.27 12.96
N PHE A 54 29.88 -13.34 13.18
CA PHE A 54 29.35 -14.62 13.68
C PHE A 54 28.83 -14.53 15.12
N SER A 55 29.05 -13.44 15.85
CA SER A 55 28.43 -13.20 17.16
C SER A 55 26.91 -12.96 17.05
N ALA A 56 26.45 -12.41 15.92
CA ALA A 56 25.03 -12.17 15.63
C ALA A 56 24.25 -13.46 15.31
N LEU A 57 24.92 -14.55 14.91
CA LEU A 57 24.26 -15.84 14.60
C LEU A 57 23.54 -16.44 15.81
N ASN A 58 24.02 -16.18 17.03
CA ASN A 58 23.35 -16.63 18.26
C ASN A 58 21.98 -15.94 18.48
N ALA A 59 21.79 -14.74 17.93
CA ALA A 59 20.52 -14.00 17.99
C ALA A 59 19.54 -14.36 16.83
N ILE A 60 20.00 -15.07 15.80
CA ILE A 60 19.21 -15.40 14.60
C ILE A 60 18.39 -16.70 14.76
N ASN A 61 18.71 -17.56 15.73
CA ASN A 61 17.98 -18.82 15.95
C ASN A 61 16.46 -18.63 16.21
N ASP A 62 16.04 -17.44 16.64
CA ASP A 62 14.63 -17.11 16.93
C ASP A 62 13.99 -16.14 15.91
N VAL A 63 14.78 -15.52 15.02
CA VAL A 63 14.29 -14.50 14.08
C VAL A 63 14.41 -15.01 12.63
N ARG A 64 13.32 -15.62 12.14
CA ARG A 64 13.17 -15.87 10.69
C ARG A 64 12.84 -14.57 9.96
N VAL A 65 13.85 -13.93 9.37
CA VAL A 65 13.62 -12.82 8.43
C VAL A 65 13.12 -13.41 7.10
N VAL A 66 11.90 -13.05 6.70
CA VAL A 66 11.36 -13.46 5.39
C VAL A 66 11.91 -12.51 4.31
N PRO A 67 12.59 -13.00 3.26
CA PRO A 67 13.19 -12.14 2.25
C PRO A 67 12.13 -11.33 1.49
N CYS A 68 12.32 -10.01 1.41
CA CYS A 68 11.42 -9.10 0.68
C CYS A 68 11.59 -9.16 -0.85
N ASP A 69 12.58 -9.88 -1.35
CA ASP A 69 12.90 -9.98 -2.78
C ASP A 69 12.40 -11.27 -3.43
N THR A 70 11.92 -12.21 -2.61
CA THR A 70 11.29 -13.45 -3.06
C THR A 70 9.79 -13.40 -2.82
N PRO A 71 8.96 -13.44 -3.87
CA PRO A 71 7.52 -13.48 -3.68
C PRO A 71 7.12 -14.80 -3.05
N GLN A 72 6.45 -14.73 -1.89
CA GLN A 72 5.98 -15.92 -1.16
C GLN A 72 4.93 -16.71 -1.95
N PHE A 73 4.12 -16.00 -2.75
CA PHE A 73 3.10 -16.58 -3.61
C PHE A 73 2.97 -15.77 -4.89
N ARG A 74 2.90 -16.46 -6.03
CA ARG A 74 2.61 -15.89 -7.36
C ARG A 74 1.36 -16.55 -7.92
N PHE A 75 0.38 -15.74 -8.30
CA PHE A 75 -0.79 -16.19 -9.06
C PHE A 75 -0.77 -15.48 -10.41
N LEU A 76 -0.84 -16.25 -11.50
CA LEU A 76 -0.78 -15.72 -12.88
C LEU A 76 0.42 -14.78 -13.17
N GLY A 77 1.56 -15.00 -12.50
CA GLY A 77 2.78 -14.19 -12.65
C GLY A 77 2.80 -12.89 -11.83
N ILE A 78 1.71 -12.55 -11.14
CA ILE A 78 1.63 -11.39 -10.25
C ILE A 78 1.80 -11.87 -8.79
N SER A 79 2.61 -11.15 -8.02
CA SER A 79 2.79 -11.43 -6.60
C SER A 79 1.63 -10.90 -5.75
N PHE A 80 1.54 -11.34 -4.51
CA PHE A 80 0.55 -10.81 -3.57
C PHE A 80 0.66 -9.28 -3.39
N ALA A 81 1.89 -8.74 -3.41
CA ALA A 81 2.14 -7.30 -3.39
C ALA A 81 1.57 -6.59 -4.63
N GLY A 82 1.75 -7.19 -5.82
CA GLY A 82 1.18 -6.67 -7.07
C GLY A 82 -0.36 -6.65 -7.06
N TYR A 83 -1.00 -7.70 -6.53
CA TYR A 83 -2.46 -7.72 -6.36
C TYR A 83 -2.94 -6.67 -5.36
N ASN A 84 -2.22 -6.49 -4.24
CA ASN A 84 -2.55 -5.46 -3.27
C ASN A 84 -2.47 -4.05 -3.90
N ALA A 85 -1.44 -3.78 -4.69
CA ALA A 85 -1.30 -2.52 -5.43
C ALA A 85 -2.48 -2.30 -6.40
N ALA A 86 -2.84 -3.32 -7.19
CA ALA A 86 -3.93 -3.23 -8.15
C ALA A 86 -5.30 -2.99 -7.49
N ILE A 87 -5.62 -3.74 -6.44
CA ILE A 87 -6.88 -3.58 -5.69
C ILE A 87 -6.92 -2.20 -5.01
N SER A 88 -5.82 -1.78 -4.38
CA SER A 88 -5.74 -0.46 -3.76
C SER A 88 -5.95 0.66 -4.78
N ALA A 89 -5.43 0.53 -6.00
CA ALA A 89 -5.63 1.50 -7.07
C ALA A 89 -7.11 1.58 -7.51
N LEU A 90 -7.80 0.42 -7.60
CA LEU A 90 -9.24 0.39 -7.85
C LEU A 90 -10.04 1.07 -6.73
N VAL A 91 -9.67 0.85 -5.47
CA VAL A 91 -10.30 1.52 -4.33
C VAL A 91 -10.12 3.04 -4.41
N VAL A 92 -8.91 3.52 -4.71
CA VAL A 92 -8.66 4.96 -4.93
C VAL A 92 -9.55 5.51 -6.04
N TYR A 93 -9.68 4.80 -7.16
CA TYR A 93 -10.56 5.22 -8.25
C TYR A 93 -12.02 5.42 -7.79
N PHE A 94 -12.59 4.45 -7.08
CA PHE A 94 -13.96 4.55 -6.56
C PHE A 94 -14.11 5.66 -5.50
N LEU A 95 -13.11 5.87 -4.66
CA LEU A 95 -13.13 6.96 -3.67
C LEU A 95 -13.09 8.34 -4.32
N LEU A 96 -12.28 8.52 -5.37
CA LEU A 96 -12.24 9.77 -6.14
C LEU A 96 -13.56 10.01 -6.88
N TRP A 97 -14.19 8.96 -7.43
CA TRP A 97 -15.51 9.06 -8.04
C TRP A 97 -16.57 9.47 -7.01
N SER A 98 -16.56 8.86 -5.83
CA SER A 98 -17.43 9.22 -4.70
C SER A 98 -17.20 10.67 -4.26
N ALA A 99 -15.95 11.10 -4.09
CA ALA A 99 -15.60 12.47 -3.69
C ALA A 99 -16.09 13.52 -4.70
N LYS A 100 -15.98 13.26 -6.01
CA LYS A 100 -16.56 14.13 -7.06
C LYS A 100 -18.08 14.26 -6.91
N GLY A 101 -18.77 13.15 -6.65
CA GLY A 101 -20.22 13.14 -6.40
C GLY A 101 -20.61 13.93 -5.15
N GLN A 102 -19.85 13.80 -4.08
CA GLN A 102 -20.05 14.56 -2.83
C GLN A 102 -19.84 16.06 -3.05
N LEU A 103 -18.77 16.45 -3.76
CA LEU A 103 -18.46 17.85 -4.04
C LEU A 103 -19.55 18.52 -4.90
N LYS A 104 -20.09 17.81 -5.90
CA LYS A 104 -21.21 18.31 -6.72
C LYS A 104 -22.45 18.59 -5.87
N ARG A 105 -22.80 17.68 -4.95
CA ARG A 105 -23.93 17.84 -4.02
C ARG A 105 -23.72 19.02 -3.07
N MET A 106 -22.50 19.21 -2.56
CA MET A 106 -22.15 20.35 -1.70
C MET A 106 -22.27 21.69 -2.42
N ARG A 107 -21.80 21.78 -3.67
CA ARG A 107 -21.88 23.02 -4.46
C ARG A 107 -23.31 23.40 -4.79
N SER A 108 -24.16 22.41 -5.11
CA SER A 108 -25.59 22.64 -5.41
C SER A 108 -26.42 23.05 -4.20
N ALA A 109 -25.96 22.79 -2.96
CA ALA A 109 -26.65 23.19 -1.74
C ALA A 109 -26.28 24.62 -1.28
N LYS A 110 -25.24 25.22 -1.88
CA LYS A 110 -24.72 26.55 -1.53
C LYS A 110 -25.12 27.65 -2.52
N GLY A 111 -25.56 27.27 -3.73
CA GLY A 111 -26.09 28.18 -4.76
C GLY A 111 -27.60 28.10 -4.83
#